data_AF-A0A817JPG3-F1
#
_entry.id   AF-A0A817JPG3-F1
#
_cell.length_a   1.000
_cell.length_b   1.000
_cell.length_c   1.000
_cell.angle_alpha   90.00
_cell.angle_beta   90.00
_cell.angle_gamma   90.00
#
_symmetry.space_group_name_H-M   'P 1'
#
loop_
_entity.id
_entity.type
_entity.pdbx_description
1 polymer ?
#
loop_
_entity_poly.entity_id
_entity_poly.type
_entity_poly.pdbx_seq_one_letter_code
_entity_poly.pdbx_strand_id
1 'polypeptide(L)'
;MERDSSLFMYRIYNEDILPCLTFPNADLSSRVLAAIERNDVVMEACNSKGNMKTCSLMGEFCQCDYRVRLGNDSQWWSLSRLARNRIAAVCDFFTFIRHVQLGLVKSDAQIRFNKIIELRKQMAFARLGL
;
A
#
# COMPACT_ATOMS: atom_id res chain seq x y z
N MET A 1 5.86 -12.53 -1.83
CA MET A 1 4.56 -12.97 -2.37
C MET A 1 4.47 -12.42 -3.78
N GLU A 2 4.73 -13.24 -4.79
CA GLU A 2 5.05 -12.77 -6.14
C GLU A 2 3.81 -12.63 -7.02
N ARG A 3 3.87 -11.73 -8.00
CA ARG A 3 2.79 -11.48 -8.98
C ARG A 3 2.29 -12.73 -9.67
N ASP A 4 3.22 -13.56 -10.15
CA ASP A 4 2.90 -14.71 -10.99
C ASP A 4 2.78 -16.03 -10.21
N SER A 5 2.73 -15.95 -8.88
CA SER A 5 2.62 -17.13 -8.01
C SER A 5 1.30 -17.90 -8.15
N SER A 6 0.24 -17.25 -8.62
CA SER A 6 -1.04 -17.88 -8.95
C SER A 6 -1.90 -16.98 -9.84
N LEU A 7 -2.89 -17.55 -10.53
CA LEU A 7 -3.86 -16.77 -11.31
C LEU A 7 -4.62 -15.74 -10.44
N PHE A 8 -4.84 -16.08 -9.17
CA PHE A 8 -5.44 -15.17 -8.19
C PHE A 8 -4.57 -13.94 -7.95
N MET A 9 -3.29 -14.15 -7.63
CA MET A 9 -2.36 -13.03 -7.41
C MET A 9 -2.18 -12.23 -8.70
N TYR A 10 -1.98 -12.89 -9.84
CA TYR A 10 -1.83 -12.23 -11.13
C TYR A 10 -2.96 -11.24 -11.41
N ARG A 11 -4.22 -11.63 -11.21
CA ARG A 11 -5.38 -10.75 -11.42
C ARG A 11 -5.37 -9.56 -10.46
N ILE A 12 -5.17 -9.80 -9.16
CA ILE A 12 -5.17 -8.71 -8.17
C ILE A 12 -4.03 -7.73 -8.41
N TYR A 13 -2.85 -8.21 -8.82
CA TYR A 13 -1.75 -7.33 -9.17
C TYR A 13 -2.11 -6.38 -10.33
N ASN A 14 -2.66 -6.93 -11.41
CA ASN A 14 -2.97 -6.16 -12.62
C ASN A 14 -4.16 -5.22 -12.44
N GLU A 15 -5.20 -5.67 -11.74
CA GLU A 15 -6.46 -4.93 -11.63
C GLU A 15 -6.45 -3.92 -10.47
N ASP A 16 -5.75 -4.24 -9.37
CA ASP A 16 -5.83 -3.48 -8.12
C ASP A 16 -4.47 -2.91 -7.69
N ILE A 17 -3.47 -3.76 -7.41
CA ILE A 17 -2.22 -3.34 -6.74
C ILE A 17 -1.42 -2.36 -7.62
N LEU A 18 -1.12 -2.74 -8.86
CA LEU A 18 -0.32 -1.90 -9.76
C LEU A 18 -1.02 -0.56 -10.01
N PRO A 19 -2.31 -0.51 -10.42
CA PRO A 19 -3.02 0.77 -10.54
C PRO A 19 -3.09 1.57 -9.23
N CYS A 20 -3.22 0.90 -8.08
CA CYS A 20 -3.24 1.57 -6.78
C CYS A 20 -1.87 2.15 -6.39
N LEU A 21 -0.76 1.63 -6.90
CA LEU A 21 0.59 2.16 -6.64
C LEU A 21 1.18 2.97 -7.80
N THR A 22 0.45 3.21 -8.90
CA THR A 22 0.93 4.10 -9.97
C THR A 22 1.01 5.55 -9.48
N PHE A 23 2.22 6.07 -9.31
CA PHE A 23 2.49 7.44 -8.90
C PHE A 23 3.38 8.15 -9.93
N PRO A 24 3.35 9.50 -10.01
CA PRO A 24 4.26 10.28 -10.85
C PRO A 24 5.74 9.94 -10.62
N ASN A 25 6.16 9.76 -9.35
CA ASN A 25 7.50 9.27 -9.04
C ASN A 25 7.55 7.73 -9.19
N ALA A 26 7.81 7.27 -10.41
CA ALA A 26 7.83 5.84 -10.76
C ALA A 26 8.94 5.06 -10.01
N ASP A 27 10.12 5.65 -9.81
CA ASP A 27 11.22 4.99 -9.08
C ASP A 27 10.82 4.69 -7.63
N LEU A 28 10.34 5.72 -6.91
CA LEU A 28 9.90 5.54 -5.53
C LEU A 28 8.67 4.63 -5.45
N SER A 29 7.76 4.68 -6.43
CA SER A 29 6.62 3.75 -6.54
C SER A 29 7.08 2.29 -6.62
N SER A 30 8.03 1.97 -7.51
CA SER A 30 8.57 0.61 -7.62
C SER A 30 9.27 0.15 -6.33
N ARG A 31 10.03 1.04 -5.68
CA ARG A 31 10.64 0.76 -4.37
C ARG A 31 9.61 0.49 -3.29
N VAL A 32 8.51 1.26 -3.27
CA VAL A 32 7.39 1.05 -2.34
C VAL A 32 6.77 -0.33 -2.58
N LEU A 33 6.48 -0.71 -3.82
CA LEU A 33 5.91 -2.04 -4.11
C LEU A 33 6.84 -3.17 -3.62
N ALA A 34 8.12 -3.12 -3.96
CA ALA A 34 9.09 -4.12 -3.50
C ALA A 34 9.17 -4.19 -1.97
N ALA A 35 9.11 -3.04 -1.31
CA ALA A 35 9.10 -2.94 0.14
C ALA A 35 7.83 -3.58 0.76
N ILE A 36 6.66 -3.32 0.15
CA ILE A 36 5.39 -3.95 0.58
C ILE A 36 5.49 -5.46 0.44
N GLU A 37 6.00 -5.98 -0.68
CA GLU A 37 6.14 -7.42 -0.93
C GLU A 37 7.06 -8.11 0.10
N ARG A 38 8.11 -7.41 0.55
CA ARG A 38 9.04 -7.85 1.62
C ARG A 38 8.54 -7.59 3.04
N ASN A 39 7.42 -6.90 3.21
CA ASN A 39 6.86 -6.53 4.51
C ASN A 39 7.79 -5.60 5.32
N ASP A 40 8.43 -4.64 4.66
CA ASP A 40 9.43 -3.76 5.27
C ASP A 40 9.08 -2.26 5.18
N VAL A 41 7.82 -1.93 4.87
CA VAL A 41 7.30 -0.56 4.85
C VAL A 41 6.94 -0.09 6.26
N VAL A 42 7.42 1.09 6.64
CA VAL A 42 7.03 1.78 7.85
C VAL A 42 6.42 3.13 7.49
N MET A 43 5.17 3.36 7.90
CA MET A 43 4.50 4.64 7.75
C MET A 43 4.12 5.21 9.11
N GLU A 44 4.33 6.51 9.29
CA GLU A 44 3.94 7.19 10.53
C GLU A 44 3.47 8.63 10.28
N ALA A 45 2.74 9.18 11.25
CA ALA A 45 2.34 10.57 11.24
C ALA A 45 3.53 11.47 11.60
N CYS A 46 3.61 12.64 10.98
CA CYS A 46 4.56 13.68 11.36
C CYS A 46 4.07 14.38 12.63
N ASN A 47 4.94 14.56 13.62
CA ASN A 47 4.62 15.25 14.87
C ASN A 47 4.25 16.74 14.67
N SER A 48 4.76 17.35 13.60
CA SER A 48 4.48 18.73 13.22
C SER A 48 3.30 18.79 12.27
N LYS A 49 2.11 19.10 12.80
CA LYS A 49 0.89 19.32 12.01
C LYS A 49 1.09 20.53 11.08
N GLY A 50 0.61 20.43 9.82
CA GLY A 50 0.58 21.58 8.91
C GLY A 50 1.87 21.86 8.14
N ASN A 51 2.78 20.89 8.04
CA ASN A 51 3.95 21.02 7.18
C ASN A 51 3.55 20.93 5.71
N MET A 52 3.40 22.09 5.07
CA MET A 52 3.29 22.21 3.62
C MET A 52 4.63 21.84 2.99
N LYS A 53 4.62 20.76 2.21
CA LYS A 53 5.79 20.24 1.50
C LYS A 53 5.35 19.40 0.32
N THR A 54 6.26 19.16 -0.61
CA THR A 54 5.99 18.33 -1.77
C THR A 54 5.85 16.88 -1.36
N CYS A 55 4.78 16.22 -1.77
CA CYS A 55 4.62 14.77 -1.59
C CYS A 55 5.64 14.03 -2.47
N SER A 56 6.46 13.17 -1.89
CA SER A 56 7.56 12.50 -2.61
C SER A 56 7.08 11.55 -3.71
N LEU A 57 5.84 11.03 -3.60
CA LEU A 57 5.22 10.16 -4.60
C LEU A 57 4.42 10.93 -5.65
N MET A 58 3.61 11.90 -5.22
CA MET A 58 2.70 12.63 -6.11
C MET A 58 3.38 13.82 -6.82
N GLY A 59 4.47 14.36 -6.27
CA GLY A 59 5.13 15.56 -6.80
C GLY A 59 4.36 16.87 -6.53
N GLU A 60 3.21 16.80 -5.87
CA GLU A 60 2.35 17.95 -5.59
C GLU A 60 2.67 18.57 -4.23
N PHE A 61 2.63 19.91 -4.17
CA PHE A 61 2.76 20.65 -2.93
C PHE A 61 1.46 20.60 -2.14
N CYS A 62 1.51 20.00 -0.95
CA CYS A 62 0.32 19.76 -0.13
C CYS A 62 0.68 19.66 1.35
N GLN A 63 -0.35 19.54 2.20
CA GLN A 63 -0.15 19.20 3.60
C GLN A 63 0.24 17.72 3.72
N CYS A 64 1.52 17.47 4.00
CA CYS A 64 2.05 16.12 4.18
C CYS A 64 2.21 15.81 5.67
N ASP A 65 1.15 15.27 6.26
CA ASP A 65 1.12 14.85 7.66
C ASP A 65 1.69 13.44 7.87
N TYR A 66 2.16 12.77 6.82
CA TYR A 66 2.69 11.40 6.89
C TYR A 66 4.09 11.31 6.30
N ARG A 67 4.83 10.31 6.75
CA ARG A 67 6.12 9.92 6.15
C ARG A 67 6.22 8.41 6.05
N VAL A 68 7.00 7.95 5.06
CA VAL A 68 7.29 6.54 4.84
C VAL A 68 8.78 6.28 4.83
N ARG A 69 9.17 5.11 5.32
CA ARG A 69 10.51 4.53 5.25
C ARG A 69 10.38 3.11 4.69
N LEU A 70 11.35 2.72 3.88
CA LEU A 70 11.35 1.47 3.13
C LEU A 70 12.56 0.65 3.57
N GLY A 71 12.34 -0.56 4.08
CA GLY A 71 13.42 -1.39 4.60
C GLY A 71 14.21 -0.74 5.74
N ASN A 72 15.52 -0.92 5.69
CA ASN A 72 16.47 -0.36 6.67
C ASN A 72 17.06 0.99 6.23
N ASP A 73 16.51 1.63 5.18
CA ASP A 73 16.96 2.96 4.78
C ASP A 73 16.75 3.97 5.91
N SER A 74 17.72 4.86 6.14
CA SER A 74 17.56 5.97 7.10
C SER A 74 16.70 7.11 6.55
N GLN A 75 16.41 7.09 5.24
CA GLN A 75 15.69 8.13 4.54
C GLN A 75 14.17 8.02 4.77
N TRP A 76 13.56 9.17 5.04
CA TRP A 76 12.11 9.33 5.12
C TRP A 76 11.59 10.13 3.93
N TRP A 77 10.49 9.68 3.34
CA TRP A 77 9.78 10.37 2.26
C TRP A 77 8.46 10.94 2.75
N SER A 78 8.17 12.20 2.41
CA SER A 78 6.91 12.86 2.79
C SER A 78 5.75 12.35 1.95
N LEU A 79 4.64 12.06 2.61
CA LEU A 79 3.42 11.57 1.96
C LEU A 79 2.24 12.49 2.21
N SER A 80 1.50 12.76 1.14
CA SER A 80 0.14 13.26 1.24
C SER A 80 -0.79 12.18 1.80
N ARG A 81 -1.95 12.58 2.32
CA ARG A 81 -2.97 11.64 2.80
C ARG A 81 -3.42 10.67 1.68
N LEU A 82 -3.54 11.16 0.45
CA LEU A 82 -3.92 10.35 -0.70
C LEU A 82 -2.88 9.27 -1.00
N ALA A 83 -1.60 9.63 -1.04
CA ALA A 83 -0.52 8.66 -1.26
C ALA A 83 -0.47 7.63 -0.12
N ARG A 84 -0.58 8.08 1.13
CA ARG A 84 -0.60 7.20 2.30
C ARG A 84 -1.76 6.19 2.23
N ASN A 85 -2.96 6.64 1.90
CA ASN A 85 -4.14 5.78 1.83
C ASN A 85 -3.98 4.67 0.79
N ARG A 86 -3.41 5.00 -0.39
CA ARG A 86 -3.12 4.03 -1.45
C ARG A 86 -2.13 2.96 -0.99
N ILE A 87 -1.02 3.36 -0.37
CA ILE A 87 -0.04 2.42 0.18
C ILE A 87 -0.67 1.55 1.27
N ALA A 88 -1.41 2.15 2.20
CA ALA A 88 -2.05 1.44 3.31
C ALA A 88 -3.04 0.37 2.82
N ALA A 89 -3.90 0.69 1.84
CA ALA A 89 -4.85 -0.27 1.28
C ALA A 89 -4.15 -1.49 0.68
N VAL A 90 -3.01 -1.30 0.01
CA VAL A 90 -2.21 -2.40 -0.52
C VAL A 90 -1.53 -3.18 0.61
N CYS A 91 -0.94 -2.50 1.60
CA CYS A 91 -0.36 -3.15 2.78
C CYS A 91 -1.37 -4.04 3.53
N ASP A 92 -2.61 -3.56 3.70
CA ASP A 92 -3.68 -4.31 4.38
C ASP A 92 -4.02 -5.59 3.60
N PHE A 93 -4.07 -5.51 2.26
CA PHE A 93 -4.26 -6.67 1.41
C PHE A 93 -3.13 -7.70 1.59
N PHE A 94 -1.87 -7.29 1.44
CA PHE A 94 -0.74 -8.20 1.59
C PHE A 94 -0.65 -8.80 2.99
N THR A 95 -0.89 -8.00 4.03
CA THR A 95 -0.90 -8.46 5.43
C THR A 95 -1.94 -9.55 5.63
N PHE A 96 -3.15 -9.34 5.11
CA PHE A 96 -4.21 -10.35 5.19
C PHE A 96 -3.82 -11.64 4.46
N ILE A 97 -3.32 -11.57 3.23
CA ILE A 97 -2.93 -12.77 2.48
C ILE A 97 -1.77 -13.51 3.18
N ARG A 98 -0.79 -12.80 3.75
CA ARG A 98 0.27 -13.43 4.56
C ARG A 98 -0.31 -14.18 5.76
N HIS A 99 -1.24 -13.56 6.50
CA HIS A 99 -1.88 -14.22 7.63
C HIS A 99 -2.68 -15.46 7.21
N VAL A 100 -3.33 -15.44 6.04
CA VAL A 100 -4.00 -16.61 5.47
C VAL A 100 -2.97 -17.71 5.15
N GLN A 101 -1.87 -17.38 4.48
CA GLN A 101 -0.81 -18.33 4.13
C GLN A 101 -0.12 -18.95 5.34
N LEU A 102 0.05 -18.18 6.41
CA LEU A 102 0.62 -18.63 7.68
C LEU A 102 -0.38 -19.43 8.55
N GLY A 103 -1.63 -19.60 8.11
CA GLY A 103 -2.67 -20.30 8.88
C GLY A 103 -3.14 -19.55 10.13
N LEU A 104 -2.86 -18.24 10.23
CA LEU A 104 -3.27 -17.41 11.37
C LEU A 104 -4.76 -17.04 11.31
N VAL A 105 -5.37 -17.13 10.14
CA VAL A 105 -6.80 -16.84 9.93
C VAL A 105 -7.62 -18.13 9.99
N LYS A 106 -8.22 -18.41 11.15
CA LYS A 106 -9.01 -19.62 11.42
C LYS A 106 -10.49 -19.56 10.98
N SER A 107 -10.93 -18.46 10.39
CA SER A 107 -12.32 -18.27 9.95
C SER A 107 -12.66 -19.14 8.73
N ASP A 108 -13.94 -19.40 8.49
CA ASP A 108 -14.42 -20.13 7.30
C ASP A 108 -13.96 -19.50 5.96
N ALA A 109 -13.90 -20.31 4.90
CA ALA A 109 -13.54 -19.88 3.55
C ALA A 109 -14.39 -18.70 3.04
N GLN A 110 -15.69 -18.68 3.32
CA GLN A 110 -16.57 -17.59 2.91
C GLN A 110 -16.18 -16.26 3.56
N ILE A 111 -15.83 -16.29 4.86
CA ILE A 111 -15.40 -15.09 5.60
C ILE A 111 -14.09 -14.57 5.02
N ARG A 112 -13.14 -15.47 4.72
CA ARG A 112 -11.87 -15.08 4.10
C ARG A 112 -12.09 -14.47 2.72
N PHE A 113 -12.96 -15.06 1.91
CA PHE A 113 -13.31 -14.56 0.59
C PHE A 113 -13.94 -13.16 0.67
N ASN A 114 -14.94 -12.97 1.52
CA ASN A 114 -15.57 -11.65 1.71
C ASN A 114 -14.55 -10.60 2.15
N LYS A 115 -13.59 -10.97 3.02
CA LYS A 115 -12.51 -10.06 3.43
C LYS A 115 -11.60 -9.69 2.27
N ILE A 116 -11.27 -10.62 1.38
CA ILE A 116 -10.52 -10.32 0.15
C ILE A 116 -11.28 -9.31 -0.71
N ILE A 117 -12.59 -9.51 -0.92
CA ILE A 117 -13.42 -8.58 -1.70
C ILE A 117 -13.44 -7.17 -1.06
N GLU A 118 -13.55 -7.09 0.26
CA GLU A 118 -13.48 -5.84 1.00
C GLU A 118 -12.14 -5.11 0.78
N LEU A 119 -11.02 -5.83 0.87
CA LEU A 119 -9.67 -5.28 0.68
C LEU A 119 -9.45 -4.81 -0.77
N ARG A 120 -9.93 -5.56 -1.77
CA ARG A 120 -9.92 -5.13 -3.18
C ARG A 120 -10.72 -3.85 -3.38
N LYS A 121 -11.91 -3.76 -2.77
CA LYS A 121 -12.72 -2.52 -2.79
C LYS A 121 -11.98 -1.33 -2.19
N GLN A 122 -11.27 -1.53 -1.07
CA GLN A 122 -10.48 -0.47 -0.44
C GLN A 122 -9.34 0.03 -1.35
N MET A 123 -8.63 -0.88 -2.04
CA MET A 123 -7.62 -0.48 -3.03
C MET A 123 -8.24 0.31 -4.19
N ALA A 124 -9.42 -0.09 -4.66
CA ALA A 124 -10.14 0.62 -5.72
C ALA A 124 -10.57 2.04 -5.29
N PHE A 125 -11.08 2.21 -4.07
CA PHE A 125 -11.42 3.53 -3.53
C PHE A 125 -10.19 4.41 -3.34
N ALA A 126 -9.13 3.87 -2.74
CA ALA A 126 -7.90 4.62 -2.55
C ALA A 126 -7.28 5.08 -3.90
N ARG A 127 -7.37 4.25 -4.94
CA ARG A 127 -6.95 4.62 -6.32
C ARG A 127 -7.72 5.82 -6.85
N LEU A 128 -9.01 5.92 -6.55
CA LEU A 128 -9.87 7.03 -6.96
C LEU A 128 -9.79 8.26 -6.04
N GLY A 129 -8.97 8.19 -4.98
CA GLY A 129 -8.80 9.27 -4.01
C GLY A 129 -9.93 9.39 -2.98
N LEU A 130 -10.72 8.32 -2.80
CA LEU A 130 -11.84 8.23 -1.84
C LEU A 130 -11.39 7.64 -0.50
#